data_AF-A0A661J602-F1
#
_entry.id   AF-A0A661J602-F1
#
_cell.length_a   1.000
_cell.length_b   1.000
_cell.length_c   1.000
_cell.angle_alpha   90.00
_cell.angle_beta   90.00
_cell.angle_gamma   90.00
#
_symmetry.space_group_name_H-M   'P 1'
#
loop_
_entity.id
_entity.type
_entity.pdbx_description
1 polymer ?
#
loop_
_entity_poly.entity_id
_entity_poly.type
_entity_poly.pdbx_seq_one_letter_code
_entity_poly.pdbx_strand_id
1 'polypeptide(L)'
;MFKFDKENVAKISIKSKEKEIVLIKADTGKWNIVKPEKMKAEKKKVYEFLREISDLKAISFPDEEITEEKAGLNKPEYTIKLDLITNKKHTLLIGKKTKDTRYYVKSDTSPYIMLLSEYMVKELTPDIKELKVKKEKKESKKK
;
A
#
# COMPACT_ATOMS: atom_id res chain seq x y z
N MET A 1 -12.32 4.85 -1.62
CA MET A 1 -12.31 3.45 -1.12
C MET A 1 -12.02 3.39 0.38
N PHE A 2 -11.07 4.18 0.87
CA PHE A 2 -10.74 4.30 2.29
C PHE A 2 -10.87 5.76 2.74
N LYS A 3 -11.48 6.02 3.89
CA LYS A 3 -11.44 7.34 4.54
C LYS A 3 -10.71 7.17 5.87
N PHE A 4 -9.48 7.66 5.92
CA PHE A 4 -8.66 7.64 7.12
C PHE A 4 -7.81 8.89 7.20
N ASP A 5 -7.42 9.25 8.42
CA ASP A 5 -6.44 10.30 8.64
C ASP A 5 -5.03 9.70 8.54
N LYS A 6 -4.24 10.21 7.61
CA LYS A 6 -2.86 9.79 7.35
C LYS A 6 -1.96 10.03 8.56
N GLU A 7 -2.27 11.02 9.39
CA GLU A 7 -1.53 11.28 10.63
C GLU A 7 -1.73 10.19 11.68
N ASN A 8 -2.90 9.56 11.68
CA ASN A 8 -3.25 8.51 12.64
C ASN A 8 -2.71 7.13 12.24
N VAL A 9 -2.08 6.97 11.08
CA VAL A 9 -1.49 5.69 10.68
C VAL A 9 -0.22 5.45 11.49
N ALA A 10 -0.19 4.35 12.23
CA ALA A 10 0.92 3.92 13.08
C ALA A 10 1.79 2.86 12.41
N LYS A 11 1.19 2.00 11.59
CA LYS A 11 1.90 0.92 10.92
C LYS A 11 1.34 0.66 9.53
N ILE A 12 2.25 0.35 8.61
CA ILE A 12 1.96 -0.04 7.24
C ILE A 12 2.61 -1.39 7.00
N SER A 13 1.86 -2.34 6.45
CA SER A 13 2.39 -3.64 6.01
C SER A 13 2.01 -3.86 4.55
N ILE A 14 3.02 -4.07 3.71
CA ILE A 14 2.88 -4.39 2.29
C ILE A 14 3.51 -5.76 2.09
N LYS A 15 2.67 -6.76 1.84
CA LYS A 15 3.10 -8.14 1.65
C LYS A 15 2.82 -8.56 0.22
N SER A 16 3.80 -9.15 -0.45
CA SER A 16 3.62 -9.95 -1.65
C SER A 16 3.87 -11.43 -1.36
N LYS A 17 3.82 -12.28 -2.40
CA LYS A 17 4.21 -13.69 -2.30
C LYS A 17 5.68 -13.90 -1.86
N GLU A 18 6.56 -12.97 -2.19
CA GLU A 18 8.02 -13.13 -2.02
C GLU A 18 8.59 -12.26 -0.90
N LYS A 19 7.99 -11.08 -0.67
CA LYS A 19 8.57 -10.06 0.20
C LYS A 19 7.52 -9.43 1.11
N GLU A 20 7.96 -9.00 2.28
CA GLU A 20 7.15 -8.24 3.23
C GLU A 20 7.90 -6.98 3.63
N ILE A 21 7.28 -5.83 3.42
CA ILE A 21 7.75 -4.53 3.87
C ILE A 21 6.84 -4.10 5.01
N VAL A 22 7.43 -3.79 6.16
CA VAL A 22 6.67 -3.29 7.32
C VAL A 22 7.30 -1.97 7.76
N LEU A 23 6.48 -0.94 7.90
CA LEU A 23 6.86 0.37 8.41
C LEU A 23 6.11 0.66 9.69
N ILE A 24 6.80 1.27 10.67
CA ILE A 24 6.23 1.70 11.94
C ILE A 24 6.57 3.19 12.15
N LYS A 25 5.56 3.99 12.52
CA LYS A 25 5.69 5.37 12.96
C LYS A 25 6.11 5.35 14.43
N ALA A 26 7.30 5.86 14.73
CA ALA A 26 7.75 6.06 16.09
C ALA A 26 7.02 7.26 16.73
N ASP A 27 7.04 7.35 18.06
CA ASP A 27 6.42 8.45 18.82
C ASP A 27 6.97 9.82 18.43
N THR A 28 8.23 9.87 17.96
CA THR A 28 8.86 11.08 17.40
C THR A 28 8.30 11.51 16.03
N GLY A 29 7.30 10.80 15.49
CA GLY A 29 6.72 11.01 14.16
C GLY A 29 7.59 10.54 12.99
N LYS A 30 8.73 9.89 13.27
CA LYS A 30 9.64 9.32 12.26
C LYS A 30 9.17 7.93 11.83
N TRP A 31 9.25 7.65 10.54
CA TRP A 31 8.94 6.33 9.99
C TRP A 31 10.19 5.46 9.90
N ASN A 32 10.08 4.23 10.37
CA ASN A 32 11.12 3.22 10.26
C ASN A 32 10.58 2.01 9.53
N ILE A 33 11.33 1.52 8.56
CA ILE A 33 11.13 0.19 8.01
C ILE A 33 11.70 -0.79 9.03
N VAL A 34 10.91 -1.80 9.40
CA VAL A 34 11.30 -2.85 10.36
C VAL A 34 11.39 -4.23 9.72
N LYS A 35 10.88 -4.39 8.49
CA LYS A 35 11.07 -5.58 7.64
C LYS A 35 11.34 -5.16 6.19
N PRO A 36 12.19 -5.91 5.45
CA PRO A 36 12.93 -7.10 5.88
C PRO A 36 14.12 -6.78 6.82
N GLU A 37 14.57 -5.52 6.85
CA GLU A 37 15.65 -5.05 7.72
C GLU A 37 15.28 -3.69 8.33
N LYS A 38 15.85 -3.36 9.49
CA LYS A 38 15.64 -2.08 10.18
C LYS A 38 16.35 -0.94 9.44
N MET A 39 15.60 0.02 8.94
CA MET A 39 16.15 1.22 8.31
C MET A 39 15.21 2.42 8.40
N LYS A 40 15.73 3.63 8.20
CA LYS A 40 14.92 4.85 8.17
C LYS A 40 14.12 4.92 6.87
N ALA A 41 12.82 5.16 6.99
CA ALA A 41 11.97 5.48 5.86
C ALA A 41 11.95 7.00 5.63
N GLU A 42 11.84 7.41 4.38
CA GLU A 42 11.67 8.80 4.00
C GLU A 42 10.22 9.23 4.27
N LYS A 43 10.03 10.10 5.27
CA LYS A 43 8.68 10.54 5.69
C LYS A 43 7.85 11.03 4.49
N LYS A 44 8.44 11.83 3.60
CA LYS A 44 7.75 12.34 2.41
C LYS A 44 7.19 11.21 1.53
N LYS A 45 8.01 10.18 1.27
CA LYS A 45 7.63 9.02 0.45
C LYS A 45 6.53 8.17 1.09
N VAL A 46 6.60 7.97 2.41
CA VAL A 46 5.54 7.27 3.15
C VAL A 46 4.21 8.03 3.08
N TYR A 47 4.25 9.36 3.19
CA TYR A 47 3.04 10.18 3.10
C TYR A 47 2.46 10.30 1.68
N GLU A 48 3.32 10.29 0.65
CA GLU A 48 2.91 10.15 -0.75
C GLU A 48 2.17 8.81 -0.93
N PHE A 49 2.75 7.70 -0.48
CA PHE A 49 2.09 6.39 -0.51
C PHE A 49 0.74 6.35 0.23
N LEU A 50 0.66 6.91 1.43
CA LEU A 50 -0.61 6.99 2.17
C LEU A 50 -1.66 7.86 1.47
N ARG A 51 -1.22 8.88 0.73
CA ARG A 51 -2.10 9.69 -0.12
C ARG A 51 -2.66 8.83 -1.25
N GLU A 52 -1.84 8.06 -1.97
CA GLU A 52 -2.32 7.18 -3.04
C GLU A 52 -3.40 6.19 -2.55
N ILE A 53 -3.23 5.61 -1.35
CA ILE A 53 -4.27 4.73 -0.76
C ILE A 53 -5.54 5.50 -0.42
N SER A 54 -5.42 6.70 0.15
CA SER A 54 -6.57 7.54 0.52
C SER A 54 -7.34 8.01 -0.72
N ASP A 55 -6.61 8.38 -1.76
CA ASP A 55 -7.16 8.92 -3.00
C ASP A 55 -7.63 7.81 -3.95
N LEU A 56 -7.44 6.54 -3.56
CA LEU A 56 -7.93 5.37 -4.27
C LEU A 56 -9.44 5.45 -4.47
N LYS A 57 -9.83 5.72 -5.72
CA LYS A 57 -11.21 5.65 -6.20
C LYS A 57 -11.43 4.31 -6.88
N ALA A 58 -12.59 3.70 -6.63
CA ALA A 58 -12.98 2.47 -7.31
C ALA A 58 -13.09 2.77 -8.82
N ILE A 59 -12.34 2.04 -9.64
CA ILE A 59 -12.24 2.32 -11.08
C ILE A 59 -13.36 1.62 -11.84
N SER A 60 -13.63 0.35 -11.52
CA SER A 60 -14.65 -0.45 -12.22
C SER A 60 -14.98 -1.72 -11.44
N PHE A 61 -16.13 -2.31 -11.75
CA PHE A 61 -16.52 -3.65 -11.31
C PHE A 61 -16.21 -4.67 -12.42
N PRO A 62 -16.01 -5.94 -12.07
CA PRO A 62 -16.00 -7.02 -13.05
C PRO A 62 -17.33 -7.08 -13.82
N ASP A 63 -17.28 -7.39 -15.12
CA ASP A 63 -18.48 -7.50 -15.97
C ASP A 63 -19.33 -8.74 -15.62
N GLU A 64 -18.71 -9.76 -15.02
CA GLU A 64 -19.36 -10.97 -14.55
C GLU A 64 -19.13 -11.16 -13.04
N GLU A 65 -20.08 -11.80 -12.36
CA GLU A 65 -19.91 -12.16 -10.96
C GLU A 65 -18.72 -13.11 -10.77
N ILE A 66 -17.81 -12.73 -9.88
CA ILE A 66 -16.58 -13.49 -9.60
C ILE A 66 -16.48 -13.79 -8.12
N THR A 67 -16.05 -14.99 -7.78
CA THR A 67 -15.78 -15.39 -6.40
C THR A 67 -14.39 -14.98 -5.97
N GLU A 68 -14.16 -14.83 -4.65
CA GLU A 68 -12.84 -14.51 -4.09
C GLU A 68 -11.77 -15.52 -4.49
N GLU A 69 -12.15 -16.79 -4.60
CA GLU A 69 -11.25 -17.86 -5.05
C GLU A 69 -10.81 -17.66 -6.51
N LYS A 70 -11.77 -17.43 -7.42
CA LYS A 70 -11.48 -17.19 -8.84
C LYS A 70 -10.66 -15.90 -9.03
N ALA A 71 -10.99 -14.86 -8.28
CA ALA A 71 -10.26 -13.60 -8.22
C ALA A 71 -8.86 -13.72 -7.58
N GLY A 72 -8.57 -14.82 -6.88
CA GLY A 72 -7.30 -15.03 -6.18
C GLY A 72 -7.16 -14.22 -4.88
N LEU A 73 -8.26 -13.77 -4.28
CA LEU A 73 -8.28 -13.01 -3.04
C LEU A 73 -8.09 -13.89 -1.79
N ASN A 74 -8.35 -15.20 -1.88
CA ASN A 74 -8.01 -16.16 -0.82
C ASN A 74 -6.49 -16.33 -0.64
N LYS A 75 -5.72 -16.13 -1.71
CA LYS A 75 -4.26 -16.17 -1.76
C LYS A 75 -3.75 -14.97 -2.57
N PRO A 76 -3.86 -13.76 -2.02
CA PRO A 76 -3.65 -12.53 -2.78
C PRO A 76 -2.21 -12.39 -3.26
N GLU A 77 -2.02 -11.77 -4.42
CA GLU A 77 -0.72 -11.37 -4.95
C GLU A 77 -0.07 -10.32 -4.03
N TYR A 78 -0.89 -9.40 -3.53
CA TYR A 78 -0.48 -8.40 -2.55
C TYR A 78 -1.53 -8.19 -1.46
N THR A 79 -1.05 -7.93 -0.25
CA THR A 79 -1.87 -7.52 0.90
C THR A 79 -1.29 -6.25 1.49
N ILE A 80 -2.09 -5.20 1.55
CA ILE A 80 -1.73 -3.93 2.17
C ILE A 80 -2.58 -3.77 3.43
N LYS A 81 -1.93 -3.50 4.56
CA LYS A 81 -2.60 -3.24 5.84
C LYS A 81 -2.14 -1.93 6.43
N LEU A 82 -3.08 -1.15 6.93
CA LEU A 82 -2.85 0.06 7.70
C LEU A 82 -3.41 -0.14 9.11
N ASP A 83 -2.57 -0.05 10.13
CA ASP A 83 -3.00 -0.01 11.53
C ASP A 83 -2.93 1.43 12.02
N LEU A 84 -4.05 1.96 12.54
CA LEU A 84 -4.14 3.31 13.07
C LEU A 84 -4.01 3.32 14.59
N ILE A 85 -3.57 4.45 15.15
CA ILE A 85 -3.53 4.69 16.60
C ILE A 85 -4.93 4.65 17.24
N THR A 86 -5.99 4.82 16.45
CA THR A 86 -7.39 4.75 16.88
C THR A 86 -7.91 3.31 17.00
N ASN A 87 -7.04 2.31 16.92
CA ASN A 87 -7.34 0.87 16.83
C ASN A 87 -8.12 0.46 15.57
N LYS A 88 -8.41 1.39 14.65
CA LYS A 88 -8.94 1.05 13.33
C LYS A 88 -7.87 0.40 12.47
N LYS A 89 -8.28 -0.56 11.65
CA LYS A 89 -7.42 -1.23 10.68
C LYS A 89 -8.08 -1.18 9.31
N HIS A 90 -7.28 -0.99 8.28
CA HIS A 90 -7.70 -1.10 6.89
C HIS A 90 -6.88 -2.17 6.19
N THR A 91 -7.52 -2.97 5.35
CA THR A 91 -6.89 -4.02 4.57
C THR A 91 -7.35 -3.92 3.12
N LEU A 92 -6.39 -3.91 2.20
CA LEU A 92 -6.62 -4.05 0.76
C LEU A 92 -5.97 -5.34 0.29
N LEU A 93 -6.78 -6.23 -0.26
CA LEU A 93 -6.35 -7.46 -0.92
C LEU A 93 -6.29 -7.21 -2.42
N ILE A 94 -5.19 -7.61 -3.04
CA ILE A 94 -4.98 -7.54 -4.49
C ILE A 94 -4.75 -8.96 -4.99
N GLY A 95 -5.68 -9.45 -5.81
CA GLY A 95 -5.70 -10.80 -6.36
C GLY A 95 -5.05 -10.87 -7.74
N LYS A 96 -5.57 -11.77 -8.58
CA LYS A 96 -5.05 -12.07 -9.91
C LYS A 96 -5.21 -10.89 -10.87
N LYS A 97 -4.28 -10.80 -11.82
CA LYS A 97 -4.38 -9.92 -12.99
C LYS A 97 -5.39 -10.50 -13.99
N THR A 98 -6.25 -9.66 -14.53
CA THR A 98 -7.18 -9.97 -15.62
C THR A 98 -6.47 -9.96 -16.98
N LYS A 99 -7.13 -10.46 -18.02
CA LYS A 99 -6.58 -10.48 -19.39
C LYS A 99 -6.29 -9.09 -19.96
N ASP A 100 -7.07 -8.09 -19.54
CA ASP A 100 -6.96 -6.69 -19.94
C ASP A 100 -6.11 -5.85 -18.98
N THR A 101 -5.23 -6.50 -18.22
CA THR A 101 -4.20 -5.89 -17.37
C THR A 101 -4.69 -5.16 -16.11
N ARG A 102 -5.96 -5.31 -15.73
CA ARG A 102 -6.47 -4.88 -14.42
C ARG A 102 -6.21 -5.96 -13.36
N TYR A 103 -6.43 -5.64 -12.09
CA TYR A 103 -6.30 -6.56 -10.96
C TYR A 103 -7.57 -6.58 -10.15
N TYR A 104 -8.02 -7.78 -9.76
CA TYR A 104 -9.09 -7.91 -8.78
C TYR A 104 -8.64 -7.41 -7.42
N VAL A 105 -9.47 -6.60 -6.77
CA VAL A 105 -9.19 -6.09 -5.43
C VAL A 105 -10.42 -6.17 -4.53
N LYS A 106 -10.18 -6.27 -3.23
CA LYS A 106 -11.21 -6.18 -2.20
C LYS A 106 -10.68 -5.43 -0.98
N SER A 107 -11.45 -4.47 -0.47
CA SER A 107 -11.15 -3.76 0.76
C SER A 107 -11.97 -4.31 1.93
N ASP A 108 -11.50 -4.12 3.16
CA ASP A 108 -12.29 -4.39 4.38
C ASP A 108 -13.54 -3.52 4.49
N THR A 109 -13.56 -2.39 3.78
CA THR A 109 -14.64 -1.40 3.80
C THR A 109 -15.75 -1.66 2.78
N SER A 110 -15.62 -2.68 1.91
CA SER A 110 -16.56 -2.97 0.84
C SER A 110 -16.73 -4.48 0.66
N PRO A 111 -17.98 -4.99 0.54
CA PRO A 111 -18.19 -6.41 0.26
C PRO A 111 -17.83 -6.78 -1.20
N TYR A 112 -17.76 -5.79 -2.10
CA TYR A 112 -17.61 -5.99 -3.53
C TYR A 112 -16.16 -6.22 -3.96
N ILE A 113 -15.99 -7.12 -4.93
CA ILE A 113 -14.74 -7.26 -5.69
C ILE A 113 -14.76 -6.20 -6.80
N MET A 114 -13.65 -5.47 -6.92
CA MET A 114 -13.48 -4.42 -7.92
C MET A 114 -12.22 -4.65 -8.73
N LEU A 115 -12.00 -3.77 -9.69
CA LEU A 115 -10.82 -3.78 -10.55
C LEU A 115 -10.00 -2.50 -10.36
N LEU A 116 -8.68 -2.66 -10.19
CA LEU A 116 -7.69 -1.59 -10.27
C LEU A 116 -6.83 -1.75 -11.52
N SER A 117 -6.39 -0.65 -12.12
CA SER A 117 -5.44 -0.67 -13.21
C SER A 117 -4.07 -1.13 -12.70
N GLU A 118 -3.26 -1.74 -13.57
CA GLU A 118 -1.88 -2.11 -13.25
C GLU A 118 -1.04 -0.92 -12.75
N TYR A 119 -1.26 0.27 -13.31
CA TYR A 119 -0.59 1.49 -12.86
C TYR A 119 -0.86 1.76 -11.38
N MET A 120 -2.13 1.72 -10.96
CA MET A 120 -2.49 1.96 -9.57
C MET A 120 -1.97 0.87 -8.65
N VAL A 121 -1.96 -0.40 -9.09
CA VAL A 121 -1.34 -1.47 -8.29
C VAL A 121 0.15 -1.22 -8.08
N LYS A 122 0.89 -0.75 -9.09
CA LYS A 122 2.31 -0.41 -8.96
C LYS A 122 2.56 0.69 -7.93
N GLU A 123 1.77 1.76 -7.95
CA GLU A 123 1.85 2.85 -6.96
C GLU A 123 1.55 2.36 -5.53
N LEU A 124 0.68 1.35 -5.39
CA LEU A 124 0.33 0.73 -4.11
C LEU A 124 1.32 -0.35 -3.65
N THR A 125 2.27 -0.73 -4.48
CA THR A 125 3.28 -1.75 -4.15
C THR A 125 4.69 -1.24 -4.43
N PRO A 126 5.10 -0.10 -3.85
CA PRO A 126 6.42 0.47 -4.08
C PRO A 126 7.52 -0.47 -3.61
N ASP A 127 8.67 -0.43 -4.28
CA ASP A 127 9.83 -1.16 -3.80
C ASP A 127 10.39 -0.52 -2.52
N ILE A 128 11.00 -1.33 -1.65
CA ILE A 128 11.64 -0.83 -0.43
C ILE A 128 12.66 0.29 -0.72
N LYS A 129 13.33 0.26 -1.88
CA LYS A 129 14.28 1.28 -2.30
C LYS A 129 13.65 2.66 -2.51
N GLU A 130 12.35 2.72 -2.75
CA GLU A 130 11.60 3.97 -2.95
C GLU A 130 11.14 4.57 -1.62
N LEU A 131 10.98 3.73 -0.59
CA LEU A 131 10.53 4.15 0.74
C LEU A 131 11.68 4.54 1.68
N LYS A 132 12.92 4.10 1.41
CA LYS A 132 14.09 4.42 2.25
C LYS A 132 14.59 5.83 1.99
N VAL A 133 15.21 6.43 3.01
CA VAL A 133 15.94 7.70 2.87
C VAL A 133 17.03 7.56 1.81
N LYS A 134 16.95 8.34 0.74
CA LYS A 134 18.05 8.45 -0.23
C LYS A 134 19.13 9.34 0.39
N LYS A 135 20.40 8.94 0.26
CA LYS A 135 21.51 9.86 0.57
C LYS A 135 21.43 10.98 -0.47
N GLU A 136 20.96 12.16 -0.09
CA GLU A 136 21.17 13.37 -0.89
C GLU A 136 22.69 13.55 -1.03
N LYS A 137 23.20 13.50 -2.28
CA LYS A 137 24.46 14.16 -2.58
C LYS A 137 24.21 15.63 -2.25
N LYS A 138 24.80 16.13 -1.16
CA LYS A 138 24.84 17.57 -0.89
C LYS A 138 25.52 18.21 -2.10
N GLU A 139 24.71 18.79 -2.99
CA GLU A 139 25.19 19.71 -3.99
C GLU A 139 25.60 20.96 -3.21
N SER A 140 26.89 21.04 -2.91
CA SER A 140 27.52 22.22 -2.36
C SER A 140 27.17 23.39 -3.27
N LYS A 141 26.19 24.21 -2.87
CA LYS A 141 26.06 25.58 -3.36
C LYS A 141 27.36 26.29 -2.99
N LYS A 142 28.35 26.27 -3.89
CA LYS A 142 29.46 27.20 -3.85
C LYS A 142 28.91 28.53 -4.36
N LYS A 143 28.95 29.45 -3.40
CA LYS A 143 28.68 30.88 -3.49
C LYS A 143 29.60 31.54 -4.51
#